data_AF-A0A5K1TJ21-F1
#
_entry.id   AF-A0A5K1TJ21-F1
#
_cell.length_a   1.000
_cell.length_b   1.000
_cell.length_c   1.000
_cell.angle_alpha   90.00
_cell.angle_beta   90.00
_cell.angle_gamma   90.00
#
_symmetry.space_group_name_H-M   'P 1'
#
loop_
_entity.id
_entity.type
_entity.pdbx_description
1 polymer ?
#
loop_
_entity_poly.entity_id
_entity_poly.type
_entity_poly.pdbx_seq_one_letter_code
_entity_poly.pdbx_strand_id
1 'polypeptide(L)'
;MKNRTFTEELVGEGCLGYSGTFSFNNNELILIGEKESPCGPDGFIAKRVCKLVSQSADPFYFESLICDGGTYYGSGLKPAGSMIKIQDVDAVIIEPRTAIARANIKIREKPSLSSKSYNCRLESEEFVPFFPKGRELALHARTLKKEKVNGKEAYWYFVRPDLDGYVSCSVDTNYTSLVWIFGGSVD
;
A
#
# COMPACT_ATOMS: atom_id res chain seq x y z
N MET A 1 -4.50 28.23 26.04
CA MET A 1 -4.10 27.47 24.83
C MET A 1 -4.81 26.13 24.87
N LYS A 2 -5.47 25.68 23.79
CA LYS A 2 -6.06 24.34 23.75
C LYS A 2 -4.93 23.31 23.83
N ASN A 3 -4.99 22.41 24.80
CA ASN A 3 -4.12 21.23 24.81
C ASN A 3 -4.39 20.45 23.53
N ARG A 4 -3.35 20.24 22.72
CA ARG A 4 -3.45 19.46 21.50
C ARG A 4 -3.24 18.00 21.86
N THR A 5 -4.21 17.16 21.53
CA THR A 5 -4.24 15.75 21.91
C THR A 5 -4.12 14.84 20.69
N PHE A 6 -3.55 13.66 20.88
CA PHE A 6 -3.50 12.62 19.85
C PHE A 6 -4.08 11.30 20.37
N THR A 7 -4.52 10.47 19.43
CA THR A 7 -4.93 9.09 19.65
C THR A 7 -4.37 8.25 18.52
N GLU A 8 -3.75 7.12 18.85
CA GLU A 8 -3.28 6.13 17.89
C GLU A 8 -4.33 5.01 17.81
N GLU A 9 -4.75 4.67 16.60
CA GLU A 9 -5.70 3.60 16.34
C GLU A 9 -5.01 2.52 15.51
N LEU A 10 -5.02 1.28 16.00
CA LEU A 10 -4.48 0.14 15.27
C LEU A 10 -5.59 -0.46 14.40
N VAL A 11 -5.58 -0.09 13.12
CA VAL A 11 -6.59 -0.56 12.16
C VAL A 11 -6.51 -2.07 12.01
N GLY A 12 -7.63 -2.76 12.26
CA GLY A 12 -7.76 -4.22 12.11
C GLY A 12 -7.64 -5.02 13.41
N GLU A 13 -7.11 -4.44 14.49
CA GLU A 13 -6.95 -5.14 15.78
C GLU A 13 -8.03 -4.78 16.81
N GLY A 14 -8.91 -3.81 16.49
CA GLY A 14 -9.99 -3.39 17.37
C GLY A 14 -9.53 -2.75 18.68
N CYS A 15 -8.26 -2.35 18.76
CA CYS A 15 -7.65 -1.79 19.95
C CYS A 15 -7.08 -0.39 19.71
N LEU A 16 -7.18 0.44 20.75
CA LEU A 16 -6.61 1.79 20.77
C LEU A 16 -5.16 1.71 21.26
N GLY A 17 -4.25 2.30 20.50
CA GLY A 17 -2.84 2.47 20.85
C GLY A 17 -2.64 3.57 21.89
N TYR A 18 -1.57 4.35 21.77
CA TYR A 18 -1.30 5.44 22.71
C TYR A 18 -2.27 6.61 22.56
N SER A 19 -2.48 7.33 23.65
CA SER A 19 -3.15 8.64 23.66
C SER A 19 -2.43 9.59 24.59
N GLY A 20 -2.58 10.88 24.32
CA GLY A 20 -2.02 11.92 25.17
C GLY A 20 -1.92 13.24 24.45
N THR A 21 -0.85 13.98 24.71
CA THR A 21 -0.65 15.33 24.16
C THR A 21 0.47 15.36 23.14
N PHE A 22 0.42 16.32 22.24
CA PHE A 22 1.51 16.55 21.29
C PHE A 22 1.92 18.00 21.21
N SER A 23 3.18 18.21 20.84
CA SER A 23 3.75 19.52 20.56
C SER A 23 4.61 19.47 19.31
N PHE A 24 4.69 20.60 18.60
CA PHE A 24 5.60 20.75 17.47
C PHE A 24 6.82 21.53 17.93
N ASN A 25 8.00 21.03 17.57
CA ASN A 25 9.25 21.75 17.70
C ASN A 25 9.97 21.71 16.34
N ASN A 26 9.92 22.81 15.59
CA ASN A 26 10.37 22.86 14.20
C ASN A 26 9.69 21.75 13.36
N ASN A 27 10.49 20.82 12.82
CA ASN A 27 10.04 19.71 11.98
C ASN A 27 9.84 18.39 12.75
N GLU A 28 9.86 18.47 14.09
CA GLU A 28 9.67 17.34 14.99
C GLU A 28 8.30 17.44 15.68
N LEU A 29 7.58 16.33 15.68
CA LEU A 29 6.36 16.13 16.43
C LEU A 29 6.70 15.33 17.68
N ILE A 30 6.55 15.94 18.85
CA ILE A 30 6.81 15.29 20.13
C ILE A 30 5.47 14.82 20.68
N LEU A 31 5.30 13.51 20.78
CA LEU A 31 4.13 12.86 21.38
C LEU A 31 4.45 12.50 22.83
N ILE A 32 3.58 12.89 23.75
CA ILE A 32 3.67 12.53 25.17
C ILE A 32 2.48 11.66 25.51
N GLY A 33 2.73 10.36 25.69
CA GLY A 33 1.73 9.39 26.09
C GLY A 33 1.37 9.54 27.56
N GLU A 34 0.08 9.47 27.89
CA GLU A 34 -0.40 9.63 29.27
C GLU A 34 -0.35 8.33 30.06
N LYS A 35 -0.47 7.19 29.38
CA LYS A 35 -0.45 5.85 29.98
C LYS A 35 -0.02 4.80 28.96
N GLU A 36 0.51 3.69 29.46
CA GLU A 36 0.73 2.48 28.67
C GLU A 36 -0.61 2.00 28.10
N SER A 37 -0.62 1.72 26.79
CA SER A 37 -1.73 1.01 26.17
C SER A 37 -1.46 -0.49 26.28
N PRO A 38 -2.44 -1.31 26.70
CA PRO A 38 -2.31 -2.77 26.66
C PRO A 38 -2.12 -3.33 25.24
N CYS A 39 -2.28 -2.49 24.21
CA CYS A 39 -2.08 -2.81 22.80
C CYS A 39 -0.96 -1.98 22.15
N GLY A 40 -0.13 -1.28 22.94
CA GLY A 40 1.07 -0.66 22.42
C GLY A 40 2.15 -1.71 22.12
N PRO A 41 3.17 -1.40 21.29
CA PRO A 41 4.36 -2.23 21.19
C PRO A 41 4.99 -2.46 22.58
N ASP A 42 5.66 -3.60 22.77
CA ASP A 42 6.31 -3.95 24.03
C ASP A 42 7.22 -2.81 24.53
N GLY A 43 6.91 -2.29 25.72
CA GLY A 43 7.64 -1.20 26.36
C GLY A 43 7.01 0.17 26.10
N PHE A 44 6.29 0.69 27.09
CA PHE A 44 5.77 2.05 27.07
C PHE A 44 6.87 3.11 26.89
N ILE A 45 6.82 3.84 25.77
CA ILE A 45 7.64 5.03 25.54
C ILE A 45 6.79 6.26 25.82
N ALA A 46 6.95 6.83 27.02
CA ALA A 46 6.18 8.01 27.47
C ALA A 46 6.37 9.25 26.58
N LYS A 47 7.52 9.35 25.89
CA LYS A 47 7.84 10.46 24.99
C LYS A 47 8.41 9.93 23.68
N ARG A 48 7.65 10.07 22.60
CA ARG A 48 8.06 9.71 21.24
C ARG A 48 8.42 10.96 20.46
N VAL A 49 9.52 10.91 19.72
CA VAL A 49 9.92 12.01 18.82
C VAL A 49 9.75 11.53 17.40
N CYS A 50 8.78 12.11 16.73
CA CYS A 50 8.47 11.82 15.35
C CYS A 50 9.06 12.90 14.44
N LYS A 51 9.53 12.50 13.26
CA LYS A 51 10.03 13.42 12.23
C LYS A 51 9.09 13.40 11.04
N LEU A 52 8.65 14.59 10.64
CA LEU A 52 7.94 14.75 9.37
C LEU A 52 8.97 14.69 8.23
N VAL A 53 8.82 13.71 7.35
CA VAL A 53 9.63 13.55 6.15
C VAL A 53 8.81 13.99 4.95
N SER A 54 9.21 15.10 4.33
CA SER A 54 8.51 15.71 3.18
C SER A 54 8.71 14.99 1.84
N GLN A 55 9.52 13.94 1.82
CA GLN A 55 9.71 13.04 0.68
C GLN A 55 9.58 11.60 1.18
N SER A 56 8.33 11.12 1.19
CA SER A 56 8.05 9.75 1.63
C SER A 56 8.81 8.73 0.78
N ALA A 57 9.32 7.69 1.43
CA ALA A 57 9.85 6.52 0.74
C ALA A 57 8.73 5.70 0.05
N ASP A 58 7.48 5.84 0.52
CA ASP A 58 6.34 5.26 -0.15
C ASP A 58 6.04 6.04 -1.44
N PRO A 59 5.87 5.35 -2.58
CA PRO A 59 5.66 6.01 -3.86
C PRO A 59 4.35 6.80 -3.92
N PHE A 60 3.32 6.47 -3.14
CA PHE A 60 1.99 7.09 -3.20
C PHE A 60 1.81 8.31 -2.31
N TYR A 61 2.65 8.53 -1.30
CA TYR A 61 2.49 9.64 -0.35
C TYR A 61 3.55 10.73 -0.58
N PHE A 62 3.18 11.98 -0.41
CA PHE A 62 4.12 13.11 -0.41
C PHE A 62 5.00 13.08 0.83
N GLU A 63 4.37 12.87 1.98
CA GLU A 63 5.00 12.93 3.28
C GLU A 63 4.75 11.65 4.07
N SER A 64 5.65 11.39 5.00
CA SER A 64 5.46 10.37 6.03
C SER A 64 5.91 10.92 7.37
N LEU A 65 5.36 10.35 8.44
CA LEU A 65 5.77 10.60 9.79
C LEU A 65 6.55 9.39 10.28
N ILE A 66 7.81 9.57 10.68
CA ILE A 66 8.65 8.49 11.19
C ILE A 66 8.75 8.62 12.70
N CYS A 67 8.34 7.60 13.45
CA CYS A 67 8.40 7.57 14.92
C CYS A 67 8.99 6.24 15.40
N ASP A 68 10.07 6.25 16.18
CA ASP A 68 10.65 5.09 16.89
C ASP A 68 10.71 3.76 16.09
N GLY A 69 10.99 3.84 14.78
CA GLY A 69 11.08 2.69 13.88
C GLY A 69 9.83 2.40 13.04
N GLY A 70 8.69 3.00 13.36
CA GLY A 70 7.47 2.98 12.56
C GLY A 70 7.41 4.11 11.53
N THR A 71 6.78 3.84 10.38
CA THR A 71 6.44 4.86 9.38
C THR A 71 4.92 4.95 9.26
N TYR A 72 4.41 6.17 9.38
CA TYR A 72 2.99 6.48 9.32
C TYR A 72 2.72 7.35 8.09
N TYR A 73 1.62 7.09 7.41
CA TYR A 73 1.21 7.82 6.22
C TYR A 73 -0.08 8.57 6.51
N GLY A 74 -0.08 9.88 6.25
CA GLY A 74 -1.26 10.73 6.41
C GLY A 74 -2.15 10.71 5.16
N SER A 75 -3.03 11.71 5.03
CA SER A 75 -3.88 11.88 3.86
C SER A 75 -3.18 12.49 2.64
N GLY A 76 -1.90 12.84 2.75
CA GLY A 76 -1.08 13.48 1.71
C GLY A 76 -0.71 12.55 0.56
N LEU A 77 -1.69 12.05 -0.19
CA LEU A 77 -1.48 11.27 -1.40
C LEU A 77 -0.94 12.17 -2.53
N LYS A 78 -0.03 11.62 -3.32
CA LYS A 78 0.40 12.22 -4.59
C LYS A 78 -0.77 12.23 -5.58
N PRO A 79 -1.00 13.32 -6.32
CA PRO A 79 -2.11 13.42 -7.26
C PRO A 79 -1.93 12.49 -8.45
N ALA A 80 -3.03 12.14 -9.11
CA ALA A 80 -3.00 11.49 -10.41
C ALA A 80 -2.15 12.30 -11.41
N GLY A 81 -1.40 11.59 -12.26
CA GLY A 81 -0.39 12.18 -13.15
C GLY A 81 1.00 12.32 -12.53
N SER A 82 1.16 12.11 -11.22
CA SER A 82 2.48 12.12 -10.59
C SER A 82 3.35 10.97 -11.08
N MET A 83 4.59 11.28 -11.42
CA MET A 83 5.62 10.31 -11.74
C MET A 83 6.16 9.69 -10.45
N ILE A 84 6.19 8.36 -10.39
CA ILE A 84 6.62 7.59 -9.23
C ILE A 84 7.50 6.43 -9.67
N LYS A 85 8.29 5.90 -8.73
CA LYS A 85 9.10 4.71 -8.95
C LYS A 85 8.64 3.62 -7.99
N ILE A 86 8.18 2.50 -8.53
CA ILE A 86 7.70 1.34 -7.76
C ILE A 86 8.65 0.18 -8.08
N GLN A 87 9.43 -0.30 -7.10
CA GLN A 87 10.36 -1.43 -7.30
C GLN A 87 11.28 -1.25 -8.53
N ASP A 88 11.86 -0.04 -8.67
CA ASP A 88 12.70 0.39 -9.80
C ASP A 88 12.00 0.53 -11.16
N VAL A 89 10.66 0.50 -11.17
CA VAL A 89 9.85 0.71 -12.37
C VAL A 89 9.31 2.13 -12.36
N ASP A 90 9.61 2.90 -13.40
CA ASP A 90 8.99 4.21 -13.60
C ASP A 90 7.51 4.05 -13.98
N ALA A 91 6.65 4.72 -13.23
CA ALA A 91 5.20 4.62 -13.34
C ALA A 91 4.55 6.00 -13.14
N VAL A 92 3.27 6.07 -13.48
CA VAL A 92 2.43 7.25 -13.25
C VAL A 92 1.22 6.86 -12.42
N ILE A 93 0.92 7.64 -11.39
CA ILE A 93 -0.31 7.51 -10.62
C ILE A 93 -1.49 7.80 -11.54
N ILE A 94 -2.52 6.98 -11.49
CA ILE A 94 -3.78 7.20 -12.20
C ILE A 94 -4.88 7.52 -11.21
N GLU A 95 -5.99 8.09 -11.70
CA GLU A 95 -7.21 8.14 -10.90
C GLU A 95 -7.62 6.71 -10.51
N PRO A 96 -7.79 6.41 -9.21
CA PRO A 96 -8.18 5.08 -8.78
C PRO A 96 -9.48 4.66 -9.46
N ARG A 97 -9.46 3.47 -10.06
CA ARG A 97 -10.63 2.88 -10.67
C ARG A 97 -10.60 1.37 -10.52
N THR A 98 -11.78 0.79 -10.39
CA THR A 98 -11.95 -0.65 -10.36
C THR A 98 -11.98 -1.20 -11.78
N ALA A 99 -11.39 -2.38 -11.96
CA ALA A 99 -11.42 -3.14 -13.20
C ALA A 99 -11.75 -4.60 -12.89
N ILE A 100 -12.40 -5.28 -13.83
CA ILE A 100 -12.76 -6.70 -13.70
C ILE A 100 -11.78 -7.54 -14.51
N ALA A 101 -11.30 -8.65 -13.93
CA ALA A 101 -10.44 -9.60 -14.63
C ALA A 101 -11.22 -10.37 -15.73
N ARG A 102 -10.90 -10.14 -17.02
CA ARG A 102 -11.54 -10.85 -18.17
C ARG A 102 -11.09 -12.30 -18.31
N ALA A 103 -9.95 -12.63 -17.73
CA ALA A 103 -9.30 -13.93 -17.80
C ALA A 103 -8.52 -14.15 -16.50
N ASN A 104 -8.01 -15.37 -16.31
CA ASN A 104 -7.08 -15.64 -15.24
C ASN A 104 -5.79 -14.82 -15.47
N ILE A 105 -5.39 -14.02 -14.49
CA ILE A 105 -4.30 -13.04 -14.62
C ILE A 105 -3.10 -13.49 -13.80
N LYS A 106 -1.92 -13.59 -14.44
CA LYS A 106 -0.68 -13.73 -13.68
C LYS A 106 -0.37 -12.39 -13.01
N ILE A 107 -0.38 -12.37 -11.68
CA ILE A 107 0.10 -11.27 -10.86
C ILE A 107 1.61 -11.38 -10.65
N ARG A 108 2.30 -10.25 -10.65
CA ARG A 108 3.74 -10.21 -10.81
C ARG A 108 4.41 -9.18 -9.93
N GLU A 109 5.67 -9.44 -9.62
CA GLU A 109 6.54 -8.51 -8.89
C GLU A 109 6.99 -7.32 -9.75
N LYS A 110 7.17 -7.52 -11.06
CA LYS A 110 7.57 -6.48 -12.00
C LYS A 110 6.71 -6.56 -13.27
N PRO A 111 6.57 -5.46 -14.05
CA PRO A 111 5.80 -5.44 -15.28
C PRO A 111 6.55 -6.14 -16.42
N SER A 112 6.78 -7.44 -16.29
CA SER A 112 7.50 -8.24 -17.29
C SER A 112 6.99 -9.68 -17.32
N LEU A 113 6.95 -10.29 -18.50
CA LEU A 113 6.60 -11.71 -18.63
C LEU A 113 7.60 -12.65 -17.96
N SER A 114 8.84 -12.23 -17.78
CA SER A 114 9.92 -13.01 -17.15
C SER A 114 10.06 -12.78 -15.64
N SER A 115 9.31 -11.85 -15.05
CA SER A 115 9.40 -11.58 -13.60
C SER A 115 8.82 -12.73 -12.77
N LYS A 116 9.19 -12.77 -11.48
CA LYS A 116 8.51 -13.56 -10.46
C LYS A 116 6.99 -13.30 -10.54
N SER A 117 6.22 -14.38 -10.51
CA SER A 117 4.77 -14.36 -10.38
C SER A 117 4.36 -14.96 -9.04
N TYR A 118 3.22 -14.53 -8.52
CA TYR A 118 2.70 -15.02 -7.25
C TYR A 118 1.52 -15.97 -7.47
N ASN A 119 1.32 -16.85 -6.50
CA ASN A 119 0.17 -17.74 -6.45
C ASN A 119 -0.94 -17.11 -5.62
N CYS A 120 -2.18 -17.43 -5.96
CA CYS A 120 -3.35 -17.06 -5.21
C CYS A 120 -4.02 -18.30 -4.64
N ARG A 121 -4.55 -18.18 -3.45
CA ARG A 121 -5.40 -19.17 -2.77
C ARG A 121 -6.83 -18.89 -3.18
N LEU A 122 -7.55 -19.89 -3.66
CA LEU A 122 -8.99 -19.82 -3.94
C LEU A 122 -9.80 -20.11 -2.68
N GLU A 123 -11.11 -19.86 -2.74
CA GLU A 123 -12.06 -20.22 -1.68
C GLU A 123 -12.04 -21.72 -1.35
N SER A 124 -11.66 -22.57 -2.32
CA SER A 124 -11.47 -24.01 -2.16
C SER A 124 -10.19 -24.40 -1.41
N GLU A 125 -9.41 -23.42 -0.94
CA GLU A 125 -8.07 -23.59 -0.35
C GLU A 125 -6.98 -24.03 -1.33
N GLU A 126 -7.31 -24.14 -2.63
CA GLU A 126 -6.36 -24.48 -3.67
C GLU A 126 -5.45 -23.30 -4.03
N PHE A 127 -4.15 -23.56 -4.15
CA PHE A 127 -3.20 -22.58 -4.67
C PHE A 127 -3.11 -22.66 -6.20
N VAL A 128 -3.47 -21.55 -6.86
CA VAL A 128 -3.42 -21.40 -8.30
C VAL A 128 -2.41 -20.32 -8.73
N PRO A 129 -1.76 -20.43 -9.89
CA PRO A 129 -0.73 -19.49 -10.34
C PRO A 129 -1.32 -18.24 -11.02
N PHE A 130 -2.52 -17.80 -10.61
CA PHE A 130 -3.23 -16.68 -11.21
C PHE A 130 -4.25 -16.06 -10.24
N PHE A 131 -4.56 -14.79 -10.48
CA PHE A 131 -5.75 -14.13 -9.97
C PHE A 131 -6.97 -14.54 -10.81
N PRO A 132 -8.11 -14.94 -10.20
CA PRO A 132 -9.22 -15.53 -10.95
C PRO A 132 -9.94 -14.53 -11.84
N LYS A 133 -10.42 -15.01 -12.99
CA LYS A 133 -11.37 -14.30 -13.85
C LYS A 133 -12.63 -13.89 -13.07
N GLY A 134 -13.19 -12.72 -13.39
CA GLY A 134 -14.46 -12.22 -12.87
C GLY A 134 -14.35 -11.44 -11.56
N ARG A 135 -13.15 -11.38 -10.98
CA ARG A 135 -12.87 -10.66 -9.73
C ARG A 135 -12.41 -9.23 -9.99
N GLU A 136 -12.61 -8.36 -9.00
CA GLU A 136 -12.28 -6.95 -9.04
C GLU A 136 -10.82 -6.65 -8.67
N LEU A 137 -10.28 -5.60 -9.28
CA LEU A 137 -8.93 -5.09 -9.06
C LEU A 137 -9.02 -3.56 -8.99
N ALA A 138 -8.46 -2.94 -7.95
CA ALA A 138 -8.29 -1.50 -7.90
C ALA A 138 -6.97 -1.11 -8.57
N LEU A 139 -7.05 -0.33 -9.66
CA LEU A 139 -5.88 0.15 -10.39
C LEU A 139 -5.37 1.45 -9.76
N HIS A 140 -4.08 1.52 -9.40
CA HIS A 140 -3.49 2.68 -8.72
C HIS A 140 -2.43 3.41 -9.54
N ALA A 141 -1.66 2.69 -10.33
CA ALA A 141 -0.64 3.26 -11.21
C ALA A 141 -0.48 2.44 -12.49
N ARG A 142 0.20 3.00 -13.48
CA ARG A 142 0.57 2.28 -14.71
C ARG A 142 1.98 2.60 -15.18
N THR A 143 2.56 1.73 -15.99
CA THR A 143 3.82 2.01 -16.69
C THR A 143 3.70 3.20 -17.64
N LEU A 144 4.82 3.85 -17.93
CA LEU A 144 4.88 4.99 -18.85
C LEU A 144 4.58 4.60 -20.29
N LYS A 145 4.97 3.39 -20.68
CA LYS A 145 4.83 2.87 -22.05
C LYS A 145 3.94 1.64 -22.04
N LYS A 146 3.20 1.48 -23.14
CA LYS A 146 2.51 0.23 -23.44
C LYS A 146 3.52 -0.81 -23.91
N GLU A 147 3.15 -2.07 -23.71
CA GLU A 147 3.85 -3.21 -24.25
C GLU A 147 2.88 -4.09 -25.03
N LYS A 148 3.42 -4.81 -26.01
CA LYS A 148 2.66 -5.79 -26.79
C LYS A 148 2.91 -7.18 -26.22
N VAL A 149 1.88 -7.76 -25.62
CA VAL A 149 1.89 -9.12 -25.08
C VAL A 149 0.81 -9.93 -25.77
N ASN A 150 1.19 -11.05 -26.39
CA ASN A 150 0.28 -11.95 -27.12
C ASN A 150 -0.65 -11.20 -28.10
N GLY A 151 -0.08 -10.26 -28.86
CA GLY A 151 -0.81 -9.48 -29.86
C GLY A 151 -1.60 -8.28 -29.32
N LYS A 152 -1.80 -8.17 -28.00
CA LYS A 152 -2.51 -7.04 -27.37
C LYS A 152 -1.53 -5.98 -26.91
N GLU A 153 -1.83 -4.72 -27.21
CA GLU A 153 -1.04 -3.57 -26.75
C GLU A 153 -1.74 -2.92 -25.54
N ALA A 154 -1.08 -2.93 -24.38
CA ALA A 154 -1.63 -2.34 -23.16
C ALA A 154 -0.52 -1.87 -22.21
N TYR A 155 -0.90 -1.08 -21.21
CA TYR A 155 -0.01 -0.77 -20.09
C TYR A 155 0.05 -1.94 -19.10
N TRP A 156 1.12 -1.99 -18.33
CA TRP A 156 1.09 -2.72 -17.06
C TRP A 156 0.51 -1.80 -15.99
N TYR A 157 -0.31 -2.37 -15.11
CA TYR A 157 -0.94 -1.66 -14.01
C TYR A 157 -0.43 -2.21 -12.68
N PHE A 158 -0.20 -1.31 -11.73
CA PHE A 158 0.04 -1.65 -10.34
C PHE A 158 -1.28 -1.58 -9.59
N VAL A 159 -1.68 -2.70 -9.00
CA VAL A 159 -3.07 -2.94 -8.60
C VAL A 159 -3.15 -3.53 -7.21
N ARG A 160 -4.27 -3.25 -6.54
CA ARG A 160 -4.71 -3.98 -5.36
C ARG A 160 -5.75 -5.00 -5.79
N PRO A 161 -5.48 -6.31 -5.70
CA PRO A 161 -6.50 -7.32 -5.89
C PRO A 161 -7.56 -7.19 -4.81
N ASP A 162 -8.83 -7.40 -5.18
CA ASP A 162 -9.90 -7.57 -4.19
C ASP A 162 -9.72 -8.93 -3.49
N LEU A 163 -9.01 -8.87 -2.36
CA LEU A 163 -8.77 -10.00 -1.48
C LEU A 163 -9.87 -9.98 -0.42
N ASP A 164 -10.90 -10.80 -0.61
CA ASP A 164 -11.76 -11.19 0.51
C ASP A 164 -11.02 -12.27 1.34
N GLY A 165 -11.46 -12.52 2.58
CA GLY A 165 -10.76 -13.44 3.49
C GLY A 165 -10.59 -14.88 2.97
N TYR A 166 -11.24 -15.23 1.85
CA TYR A 166 -11.22 -16.53 1.22
C TYR A 166 -10.31 -16.60 -0.02
N VAL A 167 -10.03 -15.45 -0.67
CA VAL A 167 -9.12 -15.38 -1.82
C VAL A 167 -7.98 -14.44 -1.50
N SER A 168 -6.81 -15.02 -1.20
CA SER A 168 -5.59 -14.27 -0.87
C SER A 168 -4.48 -14.60 -1.84
N CYS A 169 -3.73 -13.61 -2.33
CA CYS A 169 -2.51 -13.87 -3.08
C CYS A 169 -1.27 -13.80 -2.17
N SER A 170 -0.41 -14.81 -2.22
CA SER A 170 0.83 -14.88 -1.44
C SER A 170 1.88 -13.95 -2.05
N VAL A 171 1.74 -12.66 -1.77
CA VAL A 171 2.64 -11.61 -2.25
C VAL A 171 3.77 -11.45 -1.25
N ASP A 172 4.98 -11.76 -1.69
CA ASP A 172 6.22 -11.55 -0.96
C ASP A 172 6.86 -10.25 -1.47
N THR A 173 6.31 -9.12 -1.02
CA THR A 173 6.87 -7.77 -1.28
C THR A 173 6.67 -6.85 -0.09
N ASN A 174 7.53 -5.84 0.02
CA ASN A 174 7.38 -4.75 0.99
C ASN A 174 6.17 -3.83 0.71
N TYR A 175 5.49 -4.02 -0.42
CA TYR A 175 4.31 -3.28 -0.82
C TYR A 175 3.08 -4.14 -0.53
N THR A 176 2.59 -4.03 0.71
CA THR A 176 1.32 -4.56 1.21
C THR A 176 0.30 -4.86 0.10
N SER A 177 0.21 -6.14 -0.30
CA SER A 177 -0.74 -6.73 -1.26
C SER A 177 -0.83 -6.13 -2.68
N LEU A 178 0.03 -5.18 -3.06
CA LEU A 178 0.02 -4.57 -4.39
C LEU A 178 0.93 -5.34 -5.38
N VAL A 179 0.47 -5.50 -6.61
CA VAL A 179 1.15 -6.31 -7.65
C VAL A 179 1.02 -5.70 -9.03
N TRP A 180 1.88 -6.13 -9.96
CA TRP A 180 1.78 -5.78 -11.37
C TRP A 180 0.91 -6.78 -12.15
N ILE A 181 0.06 -6.25 -13.03
CA ILE A 181 -0.70 -7.02 -14.02
C ILE A 181 -0.62 -6.40 -15.40
N PHE A 182 -0.78 -7.21 -16.44
CA PHE A 182 -0.88 -6.72 -17.80
C PHE A 182 -2.32 -6.29 -18.12
N GLY A 183 -2.48 -5.06 -18.60
CA GLY A 183 -3.78 -4.44 -18.86
C GLY A 183 -4.61 -5.08 -19.97
N GLY A 184 -4.02 -5.91 -20.85
CA GLY A 184 -4.77 -6.61 -21.90
C GLY A 184 -5.75 -7.68 -21.41
N SER A 185 -5.83 -7.87 -20.09
CA SER A 185 -6.65 -8.88 -19.41
C SER A 185 -7.73 -8.30 -18.49
N VAL A 186 -7.98 -6.97 -18.53
CA VAL A 186 -8.98 -6.30 -17.68
C VAL A 186 -9.93 -5.40 -18.50
N ASP A 187 -11.13 -5.12 -17.98
CA ASP A 187 -12.10 -4.11 -18.48
C ASP A 187 -11.83 -2.72 -17.89
#